data_AF-A0A522S9W4-F1
#
_entry.id   AF-A0A522S9W4-F1
#
_cell.length_a   1.000
_cell.length_b   1.000
_cell.length_c   1.000
_cell.angle_alpha   90.00
_cell.angle_beta   90.00
_cell.angle_gamma   90.00
#
_symmetry.space_group_name_H-M   'P 1'
#
loop_
_entity.id
_entity.type
_entity.pdbx_description
1 polymer ?
#
loop_
_entity_poly.entity_id
_entity_poly.type
_entity_poly.pdbx_seq_one_letter_code
_entity_poly.pdbx_strand_id
1 'polypeptide(L)'
;MNEEDAVYEIHVHGDVAVRKDVGFSALEQALKPLWSYVQARSLMEAASSIYEGEPGIHFDPQEHVLHLCWTLRGDDDFRQQLDDVCMNLNDVCATGASIEVTFYDAQYDEEDEQAGRDVNDDFVLLFVGPTPEAIMQAQRDLLVEDVVHLMERHFDAAELSGVVGEIDKLFSDRLSALASSLQLGRPRHGADHGPNPGSSRRPRYLH
;
A
#
# COMPACT_ATOMS: atom_id res chain seq x y z
N MET A 1 -7.25 17.16 -16.63
CA MET A 1 -5.90 17.38 -17.16
C MET A 1 -6.03 17.24 -18.67
N ASN A 2 -5.47 18.14 -19.47
CA ASN A 2 -5.49 17.96 -20.94
C ASN A 2 -4.42 16.90 -21.29
N GLU A 3 -4.68 16.02 -22.26
CA GLU A 3 -3.75 14.96 -22.67
C GLU A 3 -2.36 15.49 -23.11
N GLU A 4 -2.29 16.76 -23.51
CA GLU A 4 -1.06 17.44 -23.96
C GLU A 4 -0.09 17.80 -22.82
N ASP A 5 -0.53 17.79 -21.55
CA ASP A 5 0.29 18.17 -20.38
C ASP A 5 0.85 16.97 -19.61
N ALA A 6 0.53 15.73 -20.02
CA ALA A 6 0.98 14.53 -19.33
C ALA A 6 2.48 14.27 -19.60
N VAL A 7 3.26 14.20 -18.52
CA VAL A 7 4.71 13.96 -18.57
C VAL A 7 5.01 12.47 -18.50
N TYR A 8 4.12 11.67 -17.90
CA TYR A 8 4.34 10.24 -17.73
C TYR A 8 3.23 9.39 -18.32
N GLU A 9 3.65 8.23 -18.80
CA GLU A 9 2.80 7.05 -18.87
C GLU A 9 3.00 6.24 -17.59
N ILE A 10 1.92 6.08 -16.82
CA ILE A 10 1.95 5.49 -15.50
C ILE A 10 1.30 4.11 -15.57
N HIS A 11 2.00 3.11 -15.03
CA HIS A 11 1.55 1.72 -14.97
C HIS A 11 1.33 1.34 -13.52
N VAL A 12 0.14 0.87 -13.16
CA VAL A 12 -0.20 0.42 -11.82
C VAL A 12 -0.57 -1.05 -11.85
N HIS A 13 0.23 -1.87 -11.17
CA HIS A 13 0.08 -3.32 -11.12
C HIS A 13 -0.03 -3.85 -9.70
N GLY A 14 -0.92 -4.81 -9.48
CA GLY A 14 -1.00 -5.51 -8.20
C GLY A 14 -2.32 -6.24 -7.99
N ASP A 15 -2.26 -7.30 -7.19
CA ASP A 15 -3.42 -8.08 -6.78
C ASP A 15 -3.62 -7.93 -5.28
N VAL A 16 -4.77 -7.38 -4.89
CA VAL A 16 -5.09 -7.09 -3.50
C VAL A 16 -6.23 -7.99 -3.06
N ALA A 17 -5.94 -8.94 -2.17
CA ALA A 17 -6.97 -9.73 -1.52
C ALA A 17 -7.82 -8.83 -0.61
N VAL A 18 -9.13 -8.82 -0.84
CA VAL A 18 -10.10 -7.97 -0.15
C VAL A 18 -10.88 -8.80 0.87
N ARG A 19 -11.28 -8.20 1.99
CA ARG A 19 -12.13 -8.92 2.95
C ARG A 19 -13.48 -9.30 2.35
N LYS A 20 -14.03 -10.43 2.83
CA LYS A 20 -15.28 -11.01 2.31
C LYS A 20 -16.52 -10.15 2.57
N ASP A 21 -16.48 -9.27 3.56
CA ASP A 21 -17.57 -8.36 3.92
C ASP A 21 -17.53 -7.04 3.15
N VAL A 22 -16.47 -6.78 2.39
CA VAL A 22 -16.31 -5.57 1.58
C VAL A 22 -16.97 -5.78 0.22
N GLY A 23 -17.95 -4.94 -0.08
CA GLY A 23 -18.59 -4.88 -1.39
C GLY A 23 -17.99 -3.79 -2.30
N PHE A 24 -18.42 -3.79 -3.56
CA PHE A 24 -17.95 -2.84 -4.58
C PHE A 24 -18.02 -1.37 -4.13
N SER A 25 -19.08 -0.95 -3.45
CA SER A 25 -19.22 0.44 -3.00
C SER A 25 -18.12 0.89 -2.03
N ALA A 26 -17.66 0.00 -1.14
CA ALA A 26 -16.56 0.32 -0.24
C ALA A 26 -15.22 0.39 -0.99
N LEU A 27 -15.00 -0.50 -1.96
CA LEU A 27 -13.83 -0.44 -2.85
C LEU A 27 -13.82 0.81 -3.72
N GLU A 28 -14.96 1.20 -4.28
CA GLU A 28 -15.09 2.44 -5.05
C GLU A 28 -14.74 3.67 -4.22
N GLN A 29 -15.12 3.70 -2.93
CA GLN A 29 -14.69 4.77 -2.03
C GLN A 29 -13.20 4.69 -1.70
N ALA A 30 -12.66 3.48 -1.49
CA ALA A 30 -11.24 3.32 -1.18
C ALA A 30 -10.34 3.78 -2.34
N LEU A 31 -10.75 3.51 -3.58
CA LEU A 31 -10.03 3.89 -4.80
C LEU A 31 -10.37 5.31 -5.31
N LYS A 32 -11.08 6.10 -4.50
CA LYS A 32 -11.45 7.48 -4.84
C LYS A 32 -10.31 8.38 -5.29
N PRO A 33 -9.12 8.37 -4.67
CA PRO A 33 -8.03 9.22 -5.13
C PRO A 33 -7.64 8.90 -6.59
N LEU A 34 -7.66 7.64 -7.01
CA LEU A 34 -7.32 7.24 -8.38
C LEU A 34 -8.34 7.76 -9.40
N TRP A 35 -9.63 7.46 -9.22
CA TRP A 35 -10.63 7.86 -10.21
C TRP A 35 -10.91 9.37 -10.18
N SER A 36 -10.71 10.03 -9.04
CA SER A 36 -10.81 11.50 -8.95
C SER A 36 -9.63 12.18 -9.65
N TYR A 37 -8.43 11.61 -9.61
CA TYR A 37 -7.25 12.14 -10.28
C TYR A 37 -7.46 12.27 -11.80
N VAL A 38 -8.00 11.21 -12.43
CA VAL A 38 -8.37 11.22 -13.85
C VAL A 38 -9.70 11.94 -14.13
N GLN A 39 -10.26 12.65 -13.14
CA GLN A 39 -11.49 13.44 -13.24
C GLN A 39 -12.73 12.63 -13.63
N ALA A 40 -12.71 11.32 -13.40
CA ALA A 40 -13.86 10.46 -13.55
C ALA A 40 -14.86 10.67 -12.40
N ARG A 41 -16.11 10.26 -12.60
CA ARG A 41 -17.19 10.39 -11.61
C ARG A 41 -17.40 9.12 -10.80
N SER A 42 -16.77 8.03 -11.20
CA SER A 42 -16.92 6.70 -10.61
C SER A 42 -15.71 5.83 -10.92
N LEU A 43 -15.54 4.74 -10.16
CA LEU A 43 -14.51 3.75 -10.46
C LEU A 43 -14.72 3.11 -11.83
N MET A 44 -15.97 2.81 -12.21
CA MET A 44 -16.28 2.21 -13.52
C MET A 44 -15.85 3.07 -14.70
N GLU A 45 -15.94 4.40 -14.57
CA GLU A 45 -15.55 5.34 -15.63
C GLU A 45 -14.01 5.44 -15.75
N ALA A 46 -13.28 5.35 -14.64
CA ALA A 46 -11.82 5.40 -14.63
C ALA A 46 -11.15 4.04 -14.90
N ALA A 47 -11.86 2.93 -14.72
CA ALA A 47 -11.26 1.60 -14.62
C ALA A 47 -10.52 1.14 -15.88
N SER A 48 -10.85 1.66 -17.06
CA SER A 48 -10.20 1.24 -18.30
C SER A 48 -8.77 1.79 -18.40
N SER A 49 -7.83 0.97 -18.84
CA SER A 49 -6.49 1.41 -19.24
C SER A 49 -6.51 2.12 -20.59
N ILE A 50 -5.47 2.91 -20.87
CA ILE A 50 -5.29 3.57 -22.18
C ILE A 50 -5.02 2.58 -23.32
N TYR A 51 -4.44 1.42 -23.04
CA TYR A 51 -4.15 0.40 -24.04
C TYR A 51 -5.30 -0.62 -24.15
N GLU A 52 -5.80 -0.79 -25.38
CA GLU A 52 -6.85 -1.75 -25.68
C GLU A 52 -6.35 -3.18 -25.45
N GLY A 53 -6.94 -3.88 -24.48
CA GLY A 53 -6.59 -5.26 -24.13
C GLY A 53 -6.07 -5.43 -22.70
N GLU A 54 -5.70 -4.33 -22.03
CA GLU A 54 -5.41 -4.37 -20.61
C GLU A 54 -6.72 -4.41 -19.78
N PRO A 55 -6.80 -5.27 -18.74
CA PRO A 55 -8.02 -5.40 -17.93
C PRO A 55 -8.40 -4.14 -17.15
N GLY A 56 -7.43 -3.25 -16.86
CA GLY A 56 -7.68 -2.07 -16.06
C GLY A 56 -7.81 -2.38 -14.57
N ILE A 57 -8.71 -1.64 -13.90
CA ILE A 57 -9.08 -1.89 -12.51
C ILE A 57 -10.32 -2.78 -12.45
N HIS A 58 -10.19 -3.98 -11.88
CA HIS A 58 -11.27 -4.95 -11.82
C HIS A 58 -11.39 -5.58 -10.43
N PHE A 59 -12.60 -5.66 -9.90
CA PHE A 59 -12.87 -6.41 -8.67
C PHE A 59 -13.60 -7.72 -8.99
N ASP A 60 -12.98 -8.86 -8.64
CA ASP A 60 -13.61 -10.17 -8.71
C ASP A 60 -14.36 -10.47 -7.40
N PRO A 61 -15.71 -10.50 -7.40
CA PRO A 61 -16.50 -10.77 -6.21
C PRO A 61 -16.54 -12.24 -5.79
N GLN A 62 -16.13 -13.18 -6.66
CA GLN A 62 -16.07 -14.60 -6.33
C GLN A 62 -14.77 -14.91 -5.56
N GLU A 63 -13.65 -14.43 -6.08
CA GLU A 63 -12.34 -14.63 -5.46
C GLU A 63 -12.03 -13.56 -4.38
N HIS A 64 -12.81 -12.48 -4.32
CA HIS A 64 -12.58 -11.31 -3.47
C HIS A 64 -11.19 -10.70 -3.69
N VAL A 65 -10.82 -10.51 -4.96
CA VAL A 65 -9.53 -9.91 -5.35
C VAL A 65 -9.79 -8.65 -6.15
N LEU A 66 -9.12 -7.56 -5.77
CA LEU A 66 -8.98 -6.36 -6.57
C LEU A 66 -7.73 -6.52 -7.44
N HIS A 67 -7.93 -6.63 -8.74
CA HIS A 67 -6.89 -6.65 -9.76
C HIS A 67 -6.61 -5.23 -10.25
N LEU A 68 -5.35 -4.83 -10.19
CA LEU A 68 -4.83 -3.60 -10.77
C LEU A 68 -3.92 -3.98 -11.94
N CYS A 69 -4.34 -3.62 -13.16
CA CYS A 69 -3.52 -3.60 -14.36
C CYS A 69 -3.91 -2.37 -15.16
N TRP A 70 -3.58 -1.21 -14.57
CA TRP A 70 -4.12 0.08 -14.98
C TRP A 70 -3.04 1.00 -15.53
N THR A 71 -3.15 1.33 -16.80
CA THR A 71 -2.25 2.25 -17.49
C THR A 71 -2.95 3.56 -17.78
N LEU A 72 -2.35 4.67 -17.38
CA LEU A 72 -2.88 6.02 -17.54
C LEU A 72 -1.81 7.02 -17.94
N ARG A 73 -2.23 8.17 -18.47
CA ARG A 73 -1.39 9.35 -18.64
C ARG A 73 -1.51 10.25 -17.41
N GLY A 74 -0.39 10.77 -16.94
CA GLY A 74 -0.37 11.63 -15.75
C GLY A 74 0.92 12.43 -15.59
N ASP A 75 1.09 12.94 -14.39
CA ASP A 75 2.17 13.83 -13.95
C ASP A 75 2.61 13.46 -12.52
N ASP A 76 3.49 14.29 -11.94
CA ASP A 76 4.01 14.05 -10.60
C ASP A 76 2.93 14.11 -9.49
N ASP A 77 1.79 14.76 -9.72
CA ASP A 77 0.70 14.84 -8.73
C ASP A 77 0.06 13.47 -8.47
N PHE A 78 0.21 12.50 -9.38
CA PHE A 78 -0.27 11.13 -9.16
C PHE A 78 0.36 10.50 -7.92
N ARG A 79 1.62 10.83 -7.61
CA ARG A 79 2.32 10.29 -6.42
C ARG A 79 1.61 10.65 -5.12
N GLN A 80 0.99 11.82 -5.05
CA GLN A 80 0.23 12.24 -3.87
C GLN A 80 -1.02 11.37 -3.64
N GLN A 81 -1.58 10.80 -4.73
CA GLN A 81 -2.76 9.94 -4.65
C GLN A 81 -2.41 8.54 -4.11
N LEU A 82 -1.17 8.09 -4.32
CA LEU A 82 -0.71 6.76 -3.90
C LEU A 82 -0.77 6.59 -2.38
N ASP A 83 -0.39 7.61 -1.62
CA ASP A 83 -0.44 7.59 -0.15
C ASP A 83 -1.88 7.41 0.36
N ASP A 84 -2.82 8.21 -0.17
CA ASP A 84 -4.24 8.13 0.20
C ASP A 84 -4.86 6.77 -0.18
N VAL A 85 -4.49 6.24 -1.36
CA VAL A 85 -4.94 4.91 -1.80
C VAL A 85 -4.40 3.83 -0.87
N CYS A 86 -3.14 3.89 -0.48
CA CYS A 86 -2.56 2.92 0.45
C CYS A 86 -3.29 2.95 1.80
N MET A 87 -3.54 4.15 2.34
CA MET A 87 -4.28 4.30 3.59
C MET A 87 -5.69 3.72 3.49
N ASN A 88 -6.40 4.02 2.40
CA ASN A 88 -7.76 3.51 2.20
C ASN A 88 -7.79 1.99 1.97
N LEU A 89 -6.81 1.44 1.25
CA LEU A 89 -6.74 0.01 0.97
C LEU A 89 -6.46 -0.79 2.24
N ASN A 90 -5.63 -0.29 3.16
CA ASN A 90 -5.40 -0.95 4.45
C ASN A 90 -6.71 -1.27 5.20
N ASP A 91 -7.72 -0.42 5.08
CA ASP A 91 -9.02 -0.60 5.71
C ASP A 91 -9.91 -1.65 5.03
N VAL A 92 -9.58 -2.14 3.83
CA VAL A 92 -10.40 -3.12 3.07
C VAL A 92 -9.66 -4.42 2.74
N CYS A 93 -8.33 -4.42 2.77
CA CYS A 93 -7.50 -5.60 2.52
C CYS A 93 -7.76 -6.72 3.54
N ALA A 94 -7.68 -7.97 3.07
CA ALA A 94 -7.70 -9.18 3.89
C ALA A 94 -6.31 -9.62 4.34
N THR A 95 -5.30 -9.43 3.48
CA THR A 95 -3.89 -9.77 3.72
C THR A 95 -2.98 -8.64 3.25
N GLY A 96 -1.68 -8.76 3.49
CA GLY A 96 -0.71 -7.88 2.86
C GLY A 96 -0.62 -8.12 1.36
N ALA A 97 -0.34 -7.08 0.58
CA ALA A 97 -0.10 -7.14 -0.86
C ALA A 97 0.89 -6.05 -1.29
N SER A 98 1.65 -6.30 -2.36
CA SER A 98 2.44 -5.29 -3.06
C SER A 98 1.63 -4.65 -4.19
N ILE A 99 1.89 -3.37 -4.45
CA ILE A 99 1.41 -2.64 -5.62
C ILE A 99 2.61 -1.96 -6.25
N GLU A 100 2.85 -2.25 -7.52
CA GLU A 100 3.93 -1.71 -8.32
C GLU A 100 3.43 -0.54 -9.15
N VAL A 101 4.15 0.58 -9.12
CA VAL A 101 3.85 1.76 -9.92
C VAL A 101 5.09 2.18 -10.68
N THR A 102 5.01 2.17 -12.01
CA THR A 102 6.08 2.63 -12.90
C THR A 102 5.66 3.90 -13.60
N PHE A 103 6.56 4.88 -13.66
CA PHE A 103 6.41 6.12 -14.40
C PHE A 103 7.40 6.10 -15.56
N TYR A 104 6.91 6.04 -16.79
CA TYR A 104 7.72 6.15 -18.00
C TYR A 104 7.68 7.58 -18.53
N ASP A 105 8.83 8.17 -18.86
CA ASP A 105 8.92 9.49 -19.48
C ASP A 105 8.24 9.47 -20.87
N ALA A 106 7.01 9.99 -20.93
CA ALA A 106 6.20 9.99 -22.15
C ALA A 106 6.69 11.01 -23.19
N GLN A 107 7.62 11.88 -22.81
CA GLN A 107 8.19 12.93 -23.66
C GLN A 107 9.55 12.52 -24.23
N TYR A 108 10.15 11.43 -23.74
CA TYR A 108 11.44 10.97 -24.23
C TYR A 108 11.33 10.32 -25.61
N ASP A 109 12.09 10.85 -26.56
CA ASP A 109 12.13 10.34 -27.94
C ASP A 109 13.56 10.19 -28.51
N GLU A 110 13.66 9.85 -29.80
CA GLU A 110 14.94 9.66 -30.49
C GLU A 110 15.79 10.95 -30.57
N GLU A 111 15.17 12.13 -30.54
CA GLU A 111 15.89 13.42 -30.56
C GLU A 111 16.57 13.67 -29.21
N ASP A 112 15.89 13.33 -28.12
CA ASP A 112 16.43 13.38 -26.76
C ASP A 112 17.63 12.42 -26.58
N GLU A 113 17.53 11.20 -27.10
CA GLU A 113 18.62 10.22 -27.08
C GLU A 113 19.84 10.74 -27.84
N GLN A 114 19.64 11.32 -29.02
CA GLN A 114 20.72 11.92 -29.82
C GLN A 114 21.36 13.13 -29.14
N ALA A 115 20.58 13.90 -28.39
CA ALA A 115 21.06 15.01 -27.58
C ALA A 115 21.76 14.56 -26.28
N GLY A 116 21.71 13.26 -25.95
CA GLY A 116 22.28 12.70 -24.73
C GLY A 116 21.52 13.11 -23.48
N ARG A 117 20.21 13.38 -23.58
CA ARG A 117 19.35 13.62 -22.41
C ARG A 117 19.11 12.30 -21.67
N ASP A 118 19.08 12.36 -20.35
CA ASP A 118 18.72 11.22 -19.50
C ASP A 118 17.19 10.99 -19.51
N VAL A 119 16.79 9.72 -19.47
CA VAL A 119 15.39 9.31 -19.32
C VAL A 119 14.96 9.51 -17.87
N ASN A 120 13.80 10.13 -17.64
CA ASN A 120 13.27 10.40 -16.30
C ASN A 120 12.25 9.34 -15.86
N ASP A 121 12.61 8.07 -15.96
CA ASP A 121 11.77 6.97 -15.48
C ASP A 121 11.87 6.81 -13.96
N ASP A 122 10.78 6.38 -13.33
CA ASP A 122 10.72 6.14 -11.88
C ASP A 122 9.88 4.89 -11.55
N PHE A 123 10.20 4.25 -10.42
CA PHE A 123 9.51 3.05 -9.96
C PHE A 123 9.26 3.13 -8.45
N VAL A 124 8.00 2.93 -8.06
CA VAL A 124 7.55 2.94 -6.68
C VAL A 124 6.91 1.59 -6.36
N LEU A 125 7.40 0.98 -5.28
CA LEU A 125 6.81 -0.23 -4.73
C LEU A 125 6.09 0.10 -3.42
N LEU A 126 4.77 -0.11 -3.43
CA LEU A 126 3.88 0.14 -2.31
C LEU A 126 3.48 -1.17 -1.65
N PHE A 127 3.18 -1.10 -0.36
CA PHE A 127 2.65 -2.25 0.39
C PHE A 127 1.42 -1.83 1.18
N VAL A 128 0.34 -2.59 1.03
CA VAL A 128 -0.93 -2.39 1.73
C VAL A 128 -1.29 -3.62 2.53
N GLY A 129 -2.05 -3.45 3.61
CA GLY A 129 -2.51 -4.57 4.42
C GLY A 129 -3.28 -4.13 5.68
N PRO A 130 -4.07 -5.04 6.27
CA PRO A 130 -4.95 -4.72 7.40
C PRO A 130 -4.21 -4.39 8.70
N THR A 131 -2.94 -4.77 8.81
CA THR A 131 -2.09 -4.49 9.95
C THR A 131 -0.65 -4.24 9.49
N PRO A 132 0.17 -3.54 10.31
CA PRO A 132 1.60 -3.40 10.02
C PRO A 132 2.33 -4.75 9.90
N GLU A 133 1.89 -5.77 10.65
CA GLU A 133 2.43 -7.12 10.56
C GLU A 133 2.14 -7.77 9.20
N ALA A 134 0.92 -7.62 8.69
CA ALA A 134 0.54 -8.13 7.37
C ALA A 134 1.34 -7.44 6.24
N ILE A 135 1.56 -6.13 6.35
CA ILE A 135 2.40 -5.36 5.42
C ILE A 135 3.84 -5.88 5.43
N MET A 136 4.44 -6.04 6.61
CA MET A 136 5.81 -6.57 6.71
C MET A 136 5.92 -8.01 6.22
N GLN A 137 4.88 -8.82 6.40
CA GLN A 137 4.84 -10.17 5.84
C GLN A 137 4.88 -10.13 4.30
N ALA A 138 4.08 -9.27 3.65
CA ALA A 138 4.13 -9.10 2.20
C ALA A 138 5.50 -8.59 1.70
N GLN A 139 6.11 -7.65 2.42
CA GLN A 139 7.48 -7.18 2.14
C GLN A 139 8.51 -8.31 2.23
N ARG A 140 8.38 -9.16 3.24
CA ARG A 140 9.25 -10.33 3.41
C ARG A 140 9.07 -11.32 2.27
N ASP A 141 7.82 -11.66 1.97
CA ASP A 141 7.50 -12.69 0.98
C ASP A 141 7.99 -12.29 -0.41
N LEU A 142 7.80 -11.02 -0.80
CA LEU A 142 8.35 -10.48 -2.04
C LEU A 142 9.89 -10.53 -2.07
N LEU A 143 10.57 -10.11 -1.00
CA LEU A 143 12.03 -10.16 -0.96
C LEU A 143 12.56 -11.59 -1.03
N VAL A 144 11.88 -12.53 -0.36
CA VAL A 144 12.23 -13.96 -0.43
C VAL A 144 12.05 -14.47 -1.86
N GLU A 145 10.94 -14.15 -2.51
CA GLU A 145 10.69 -14.51 -3.90
C GLU A 145 11.79 -13.96 -4.82
N ASP A 146 12.09 -12.67 -4.75
CA ASP A 146 13.11 -12.01 -5.58
C ASP A 146 14.50 -12.62 -5.41
N VAL A 147 14.91 -12.84 -4.16
CA VAL A 147 16.22 -13.43 -3.85
C VAL A 147 16.30 -14.87 -4.33
N VAL A 148 15.24 -15.65 -4.11
CA VAL A 148 15.18 -17.03 -4.60
C VAL A 148 15.24 -17.06 -6.12
N HIS A 149 14.41 -16.28 -6.80
CA HIS A 149 14.36 -16.21 -8.26
C HIS A 149 15.71 -15.81 -8.87
N LEU A 150 16.40 -14.85 -8.27
CA LEU A 150 17.75 -14.45 -8.70
C LEU A 150 18.77 -15.60 -8.55
N MET A 151 18.67 -16.38 -7.48
CA MET A 151 19.64 -17.41 -7.12
C MET A 151 19.37 -18.79 -7.74
N GLU A 152 18.14 -19.09 -8.13
CA GLU A 152 17.73 -20.38 -8.73
C GLU A 152 18.45 -20.71 -10.04
N ARG A 153 19.04 -19.71 -10.71
CA ARG A 153 19.92 -19.93 -11.87
C ARG A 153 21.23 -20.64 -11.52
N HIS A 154 21.61 -20.65 -10.26
CA HIS A 154 22.92 -21.10 -9.79
C HIS A 154 22.86 -22.18 -8.71
N PHE A 155 21.74 -22.27 -7.99
CA PHE A 155 21.55 -23.16 -6.84
C PHE A 155 20.19 -23.84 -6.90
N ASP A 156 20.06 -25.02 -6.30
CA ASP A 156 18.75 -25.65 -6.12
C ASP A 156 17.96 -24.95 -5.01
N ALA A 157 16.64 -24.88 -5.13
CA ALA A 157 15.78 -24.26 -4.13
C ALA A 157 15.98 -24.81 -2.70
N ALA A 158 16.34 -26.09 -2.57
CA ALA A 158 16.63 -26.72 -1.27
C ALA A 158 17.87 -26.10 -0.57
N GLU A 159 18.86 -25.65 -1.35
CA GLU A 159 20.09 -25.02 -0.84
C GLU A 159 19.84 -23.58 -0.36
N LEU A 160 18.78 -22.94 -0.84
CA LEU A 160 18.44 -21.55 -0.53
C LEU A 160 17.72 -21.36 0.80
N SER A 161 17.33 -22.46 1.47
CA SER A 161 16.67 -22.41 2.79
C SER A 161 17.45 -21.62 3.84
N GLY A 162 18.79 -21.69 3.82
CA GLY A 162 19.63 -20.90 4.70
C GLY A 162 19.56 -19.39 4.45
N VAL A 163 19.45 -18.98 3.17
CA VAL A 163 19.31 -17.57 2.77
C VAL A 163 17.96 -17.02 3.21
N VAL A 164 16.88 -17.77 2.94
CA VAL A 164 15.53 -17.44 3.42
C VAL A 164 15.54 -17.28 4.95
N GLY A 165 16.19 -18.20 5.67
CA GLY A 165 16.32 -18.12 7.12
C GLY A 165 17.05 -16.87 7.63
N GLU A 166 17.98 -16.28 6.88
CA GLU A 166 18.60 -14.99 7.25
C GLU A 166 17.66 -13.80 7.00
N ILE A 167 16.88 -13.83 5.91
CA ILE A 167 15.84 -12.83 5.64
C ILE A 167 14.81 -12.84 6.78
N ASP A 168 14.41 -14.02 7.24
CA ASP A 168 13.44 -14.20 8.32
C ASP A 168 13.88 -13.55 9.62
N LYS A 169 15.16 -13.65 9.94
CA LYS A 169 15.73 -13.01 11.12
C LYS A 169 15.64 -11.49 11.03
N LEU A 170 16.00 -10.91 9.87
CA LEU A 170 15.93 -9.46 9.67
C LEU A 170 14.50 -8.93 9.83
N PHE A 171 13.51 -9.63 9.29
CA PHE A 171 12.10 -9.24 9.43
C PHE A 171 11.56 -9.49 10.84
N SER A 172 11.98 -10.56 11.50
CA SER A 172 11.62 -10.83 12.90
C SER A 172 12.12 -9.73 13.83
N ASP A 173 13.37 -9.26 13.63
CA ASP A 173 13.96 -8.18 14.40
C ASP A 173 13.20 -6.85 14.18
N ARG A 174 12.83 -6.55 12.93
CA ARG A 174 12.00 -5.38 12.59
C ARG A 174 10.62 -5.43 13.22
N LEU A 175 9.94 -6.58 13.16
CA LEU A 175 8.63 -6.77 13.78
C LEU A 175 8.70 -6.61 15.31
N SER A 176 9.72 -7.17 15.94
CA SER A 176 9.96 -7.02 17.39
C SER A 176 10.19 -5.55 17.77
N ALA A 177 10.98 -4.81 16.99
CA ALA A 177 11.21 -3.39 17.20
C ALA A 177 9.92 -2.56 17.04
N LEU A 178 9.11 -2.87 16.02
CA LEU A 178 7.83 -2.21 15.78
C LEU A 178 6.83 -2.47 16.92
N ALA A 179 6.67 -3.72 17.34
CA ALA A 179 5.80 -4.10 18.44
C ALA A 179 6.20 -3.39 19.74
N SER A 180 7.50 -3.29 20.01
CA SER A 180 8.04 -2.56 21.16
C SER A 180 7.71 -1.06 21.10
N SER A 181 7.82 -0.44 19.92
CA SER A 181 7.46 0.97 19.69
C SER A 181 5.97 1.24 19.90
N LEU A 182 5.09 0.38 19.35
CA LEU A 182 3.64 0.50 19.50
C LEU A 182 3.19 0.32 20.95
N GLN A 183 3.82 -0.60 21.71
CA GLN A 183 3.56 -0.77 23.13
C GLN A 183 4.03 0.43 23.96
N LEU A 184 5.13 1.07 23.58
CA LEU A 184 5.66 2.26 24.23
C LEU A 184 4.77 3.51 23.96
N GLY A 185 4.15 3.58 22.78
CA GLY A 185 3.26 4.67 22.37
C GLY A 185 1.85 4.60 22.96
N ARG A 186 1.45 3.50 23.61
CA ARG A 186 0.12 3.37 24.22
C ARG A 186 0.07 4.24 25.50
N PRO A 187 -0.75 5.32 25.56
CA PRO A 187 -0.91 6.05 26.79
C PRO A 187 -1.43 5.08 27.85
N ARG A 188 -0.80 5.05 29.02
CA ARG A 188 -1.30 4.27 30.16
C ARG A 188 -2.73 4.72 30.40
N HIS A 189 -3.71 3.86 30.09
CA HIS A 189 -5.10 4.10 30.45
C HIS A 189 -5.11 4.33 31.96
N GLY A 190 -5.37 5.58 32.35
CA GLY A 190 -5.37 5.99 33.74
C GLY A 190 -6.30 5.08 34.51
N ALA A 191 -5.76 4.41 35.52
CA ALA A 191 -6.55 3.70 36.51
C ALA A 191 -7.58 4.68 37.08
N ASP A 192 -8.82 4.42 36.71
CA ASP A 192 -10.05 4.94 37.26
C ASP A 192 -9.93 5.07 38.78
N HIS A 193 -9.65 6.28 39.27
CA HIS A 193 -9.74 6.61 40.68
C HIS A 193 -11.22 6.82 41.00
N GLY A 194 -11.92 5.71 41.20
CA GLY A 194 -13.27 5.70 41.74
C GLY A 194 -13.33 6.40 43.11
N PRO A 195 -14.44 7.11 43.41
CA PRO A 195 -14.56 7.97 44.58
C PRO A 195 -14.70 7.13 45.86
N ASN A 196 -13.86 7.43 46.85
CA ASN A 196 -13.87 6.78 48.16
C ASN A 196 -15.12 7.20 48.98
N PRO A 197 -15.99 6.26 49.43
CA PRO A 197 -17.08 6.57 50.33
C PRO A 197 -16.70 6.23 51.76
N GLY A 198 -16.60 7.20 52.66
CA GLY A 198 -16.54 6.87 54.09
C GLY A 198 -15.99 7.90 55.05
N SER A 199 -16.92 8.62 55.67
CA SER A 199 -16.97 8.81 57.12
C SER A 199 -15.99 9.78 57.80
N SER A 200 -16.63 10.76 58.45
CA SER A 200 -16.41 11.20 59.83
C SER A 200 -15.89 12.63 60.09
N ARG A 201 -16.83 13.39 60.67
CA ARG A 201 -16.71 14.36 61.78
C ARG A 201 -16.66 15.86 61.42
N ARG A 202 -17.83 16.50 61.60
CA ARG A 202 -17.94 17.90 62.03
C ARG A 202 -17.28 18.10 63.41
N PRO A 203 -16.71 19.28 63.66
CA PRO A 203 -17.24 20.19 64.70
C PRO A 203 -17.37 21.64 64.16
N ARG A 204 -18.53 22.29 64.29
CA ARG A 204 -18.94 23.25 65.35
C ARG A 204 -18.00 24.46 65.56
N TYR A 205 -18.42 25.58 64.92
CA TYR A 205 -18.48 27.01 65.27
C TYR A 205 -17.51 27.73 66.23
N LEU A 206 -17.53 29.07 66.02
CA LEU A 206 -16.96 30.25 66.72
C LEU A 206 -15.53 30.61 66.26
N HIS A 207 -15.21 31.83 65.82
CA HIS A 207 -15.83 33.16 65.97
C HIS A 207 -15.69 33.98 64.69
#